data_AF-A0A2T3ZRL6-F1
#
_entry.id   AF-A0A2T3ZRL6-F1
#
_cell.length_a   1.000
_cell.length_b   1.000
_cell.length_c   1.000
_cell.angle_alpha   90.00
_cell.angle_beta   90.00
_cell.angle_gamma   90.00
#
_symmetry.space_group_name_H-M   'P 1'
#
loop_
_entity.id
_entity.type
_entity.pdbx_description
1 polymer ?
#
loop_
_entity_poly.entity_id
_entity_poly.type
_entity_poly.pdbx_seq_one_letter_code
_entity_poly.pdbx_strand_id
1 'polypeptide(L)'
;MVQEKAIEGMFGHLLWSADILCAAPAMSMQEPYSIWKMTRARGIAVDEAGSISRPDLYRVWGSTMLPCLLGGDDKTTSSSLRRL
;
A
#
# COMPACT_ATOMS: atom_id res chain seq x y z
N MET A 1 -28.92 -6.81 -1.39
CA MET A 1 -28.65 -5.45 -1.94
C MET A 1 -28.60 -4.35 -0.87
N VAL A 2 -29.62 -4.13 -0.04
CA VAL A 2 -29.58 -3.05 0.99
C VAL A 2 -28.43 -3.23 2.00
N GLN A 3 -28.20 -4.46 2.45
CA GLN A 3 -27.18 -4.76 3.46
C GLN A 3 -25.75 -4.67 2.92
N GLU A 4 -25.55 -5.00 1.65
CA GLU A 4 -24.26 -4.87 0.95
C GLU A 4 -23.84 -3.40 0.82
N LYS A 5 -24.77 -2.52 0.41
CA LYS A 5 -24.52 -1.07 0.33
C LYS A 5 -24.23 -0.46 1.70
N ALA A 6 -24.88 -0.96 2.76
CA ALA A 6 -24.59 -0.52 4.12
C ALA A 6 -23.17 -0.91 4.58
N ILE A 7 -22.73 -2.13 4.26
CA ILE A 7 -21.38 -2.62 4.58
C ILE A 7 -20.32 -1.82 3.79
N GLU A 8 -20.52 -1.64 2.48
CA GLU A 8 -19.65 -0.80 1.65
C GLU A 8 -19.52 0.62 2.21
N GLY A 9 -20.65 1.24 2.59
CA GLY A 9 -20.65 2.57 3.21
C GLY A 9 -19.88 2.62 4.53
N MET A 10 -20.04 1.60 5.38
CA MET A 10 -19.31 1.49 6.64
C MET A 10 -17.80 1.39 6.42
N PHE A 11 -17.34 0.52 5.51
CA PHE A 11 -15.92 0.40 5.18
C PHE A 11 -15.37 1.67 4.52
N GLY A 12 -16.16 2.35 3.71
CA GLY A 12 -15.81 3.68 3.18
C GLY A 12 -15.55 4.68 4.30
N HIS A 13 -16.43 4.77 5.30
CA HIS A 13 -16.23 5.66 6.45
C HIS A 13 -14.98 5.30 7.28
N LEU A 14 -14.72 4.00 7.50
CA LEU A 14 -13.52 3.55 8.19
C LEU A 14 -12.25 3.95 7.43
N LEU A 15 -12.20 3.68 6.13
CA LEU A 15 -11.08 4.05 5.28
C LEU A 15 -10.80 5.55 5.32
N TRP A 16 -11.83 6.38 5.17
CA TRP A 16 -11.68 7.84 5.14
C TRP A 16 -11.34 8.47 6.50
N SER A 17 -11.55 7.73 7.59
CA SER A 17 -11.23 8.17 8.95
C SER A 17 -9.91 7.61 9.46
N ALA A 18 -9.28 6.68 8.75
CA ALA A 18 -8.03 6.06 9.17
C ALA A 18 -6.87 7.06 9.15
N ASP A 19 -6.04 7.04 10.19
CA ASP A 19 -4.77 7.78 10.23
C ASP A 19 -3.66 7.04 9.47
N ILE A 20 -3.71 5.71 9.46
CA ILE A 20 -2.74 4.82 8.81
C ILE A 20 -3.51 3.76 8.02
N LEU A 21 -3.13 3.58 6.75
CA LEU A 21 -3.67 2.55 5.87
C LEU A 21 -2.58 1.54 5.53
N CYS A 22 -2.77 0.30 5.95
CA CYS A 22 -1.90 -0.82 5.60
C CYS A 22 -2.45 -1.52 4.36
N ALA A 23 -1.62 -1.67 3.32
CA ALA A 23 -2.00 -2.37 2.09
C ALA A 23 -0.80 -3.07 1.48
N ALA A 24 -1.02 -4.24 0.88
CA ALA A 24 -0.02 -4.87 0.03
C ALA A 24 0.29 -4.01 -1.21
N PRO A 25 1.49 -4.09 -1.79
CA PRO A 25 1.85 -3.28 -2.95
C PRO A 25 0.84 -3.28 -4.10
N ALA A 26 0.33 -4.45 -4.46
CA ALA A 26 -0.67 -4.61 -5.51
C ALA A 26 -2.02 -3.93 -5.20
N MET A 27 -2.42 -3.88 -3.92
CA MET A 27 -3.67 -3.26 -3.49
C MET A 27 -3.56 -1.74 -3.40
N SER A 28 -2.36 -1.21 -3.13
CA SER A 28 -2.11 0.24 -3.00
C SER A 28 -2.35 1.05 -4.28
N MET A 29 -2.54 0.37 -5.41
CA MET A 29 -2.82 0.94 -6.74
C MET A 29 -4.30 0.87 -7.13
N GLN A 30 -5.13 0.22 -6.32
CA GLN A 30 -6.53 0.00 -6.62
C GLN A 30 -7.40 0.97 -5.84
N GLU A 31 -8.50 1.40 -6.45
CA GLU A 31 -9.53 2.14 -5.72
C GLU A 31 -10.19 1.23 -4.67
N PRO A 32 -10.49 1.76 -3.47
CA PRO A 32 -10.39 3.17 -3.04
C PRO A 32 -9.01 3.59 -2.44
N TYR A 33 -8.05 2.67 -2.39
CA TYR A 33 -6.79 2.85 -1.66
C TYR A 33 -5.82 3.79 -2.38
N SER A 34 -5.81 3.79 -3.72
CA SER A 34 -5.03 4.74 -4.51
C SER A 34 -5.46 6.19 -4.28
N ILE A 35 -6.76 6.48 -4.26
CA ILE A 35 -7.26 7.82 -3.91
C ILE A 35 -6.85 8.20 -2.49
N TRP A 36 -7.02 7.31 -1.51
CA TRP A 36 -6.63 7.60 -0.13
C TRP A 36 -5.13 7.91 -0.04
N LYS A 37 -4.29 7.10 -0.70
CA LYS A 37 -2.85 7.30 -0.74
C LYS A 37 -2.47 8.64 -1.36
N MET A 38 -3.13 9.07 -2.43
CA MET A 38 -2.82 10.34 -3.12
C MET A 38 -3.33 11.57 -2.36
N THR A 39 -4.41 11.45 -1.59
CA THR A 39 -5.10 12.61 -1.00
C THR A 39 -4.92 12.75 0.51
N ARG A 40 -4.57 11.68 1.23
CA ARG A 40 -4.47 11.65 2.70
C ARG A 40 -3.09 11.24 3.21
N ALA A 41 -2.38 10.35 2.52
CA ALA A 41 -1.09 9.89 3.01
C ALA A 41 -0.08 11.05 3.05
N ARG A 42 0.68 11.12 4.14
CA ARG A 42 1.77 12.11 4.33
C ARG A 42 3.16 11.48 4.27
N GLY A 43 3.22 10.16 4.09
CA GLY A 43 4.43 9.36 4.08
C GLY A 43 4.09 7.92 3.76
N ILE A 44 5.10 7.14 3.39
CA ILE A 44 5.01 5.72 3.12
C ILE A 44 5.98 5.00 4.05
N ALA A 45 5.53 3.90 4.66
CA ALA A 45 6.39 2.97 5.36
C ALA A 45 6.25 1.59 4.68
N VAL A 46 7.38 0.99 4.31
CA VAL A 46 7.43 -0.36 3.74
C VAL A 46 8.15 -1.26 4.73
N ASP A 47 7.40 -2.21 5.29
CA ASP A 47 7.93 -3.31 6.07
C ASP A 47 8.43 -4.43 5.13
N GLU A 48 9.37 -5.22 5.60
CA GLU A 48 10.04 -6.28 4.84
C GLU A 48 10.63 -5.80 3.49
N ALA A 49 11.14 -4.56 3.46
CA ALA A 49 11.69 -3.91 2.27
C ALA A 49 12.92 -4.63 1.68
N GLY A 50 13.58 -5.53 2.42
CA GLY A 50 14.63 -6.40 1.87
C GLY A 50 14.09 -7.46 0.89
N SER A 51 12.81 -7.83 1.04
CA SER A 51 12.14 -8.83 0.20
C SER A 51 11.36 -8.23 -0.98
N ILE A 52 11.13 -6.91 -0.99
CA ILE A 52 10.30 -6.25 -2.00
C ILE A 52 11.02 -6.14 -3.35
N SER A 53 10.28 -6.36 -4.44
CA SER A 53 10.79 -6.11 -5.79
C SER A 53 10.83 -4.59 -6.08
N ARG A 54 11.76 -4.13 -6.92
CA ARG A 54 11.79 -2.72 -7.35
C ARG A 54 10.47 -2.27 -8.01
N PRO A 55 9.84 -3.06 -8.90
CA PRO A 55 8.52 -2.71 -9.43
C PRO A 55 7.44 -2.56 -8.35
N ASP A 56 7.42 -3.43 -7.34
CA ASP A 56 6.44 -3.33 -6.24
C ASP A 56 6.70 -2.13 -5.35
N LEU A 57 7.96 -1.78 -5.11
CA LEU A 57 8.30 -0.54 -4.40
C LEU A 57 7.79 0.69 -5.17
N TYR A 58 7.94 0.71 -6.50
CA TYR A 58 7.40 1.79 -7.33
C TYR A 58 5.87 1.84 -7.36
N ARG A 59 5.18 0.71 -7.19
CA ARG A 59 3.73 0.71 -7.00
C ARG A 59 3.33 1.41 -5.70
N VAL A 60 4.03 1.16 -4.60
CA VAL A 60 3.66 1.78 -3.31
C VAL A 60 4.07 3.24 -3.26
N TRP A 61 5.33 3.54 -3.54
CA TRP A 61 5.95 4.85 -3.29
C TRP A 61 6.12 5.71 -4.56
N GLY A 62 6.28 5.07 -5.73
CA GLY A 62 6.57 5.76 -6.98
C GLY A 62 5.60 6.89 -7.28
N SER A 63 6.11 7.95 -7.92
CA SER A 63 5.40 9.18 -8.32
C SER A 63 4.66 9.99 -7.24
N THR A 64 4.72 9.58 -5.96
CA THR A 64 4.11 10.35 -4.85
C THR A 64 5.01 11.46 -4.29
N MET A 65 6.33 11.34 -4.45
CA MET A 65 7.35 12.16 -3.75
C MET A 65 7.18 12.26 -2.23
N LEU A 66 6.39 11.36 -1.63
CA LEU A 66 6.19 11.34 -0.19
C LEU A 66 7.46 10.84 0.52
N PRO A 67 7.74 11.31 1.75
CA PRO A 67 8.74 10.70 2.62
C PRO A 67 8.52 9.19 2.71
N CYS A 68 9.60 8.41 2.59
CA CYS A 68 9.53 6.95 2.55
C CYS A 68 10.49 6.33 3.55
N LEU A 69 9.97 5.52 4.46
CA LEU A 69 10.72 4.71 5.42
C LEU A 69 10.73 3.26 4.94
N LEU A 70 11.91 2.68 4.81
CA LEU A 70 12.10 1.29 4.39
C LEU A 70 12.72 0.51 5.55
N GLY A 71 11.98 -0.44 6.09
CA GLY A 71 12.46 -1.37 7.11
C GLY A 71 12.53 -2.77 6.53
N GLY A 72 13.65 -3.48 6.71
CA GLY A 72 13.82 -4.85 6.27
C GLY A 72 15.29 -5.27 6.30
N ASP A 73 15.54 -6.57 6.41
CA ASP A 73 16.89 -7.13 6.39
C ASP A 73 17.35 -7.36 4.95
N ASP A 74 18.53 -6.82 4.59
CA ASP A 74 19.14 -6.98 3.27
C ASP A 74 19.74 -8.38 3.05
N LYS A 75 19.76 -9.21 4.10
CA LYS A 75 20.22 -10.61 4.08
C LYS A 75 19.09 -11.62 3.88
N THR A 76 17.83 -11.22 4.05
CA THR A 76 16.69 -12.08 3.79
C THR A 76 16.61 -12.33 2.29
N THR A 77 16.62 -13.60 1.87
CA THR A 77 16.60 -14.01 0.46
C THR A 77 15.53 -13.26 -0.32
N SER A 78 15.98 -12.39 -1.21
CA SER A 78 15.22 -11.73 -2.28
C SER A 78 14.08 -12.64 -2.76
N SER A 79 12.86 -12.10 -2.76
CA SER A 79 11.67 -12.76 -3.30
C SER A 79 12.04 -13.52 -4.57
N SER A 80 11.76 -14.83 -4.58
CA SER A 80 12.27 -15.78 -5.57
C SER A 80 11.88 -15.39 -7.00
N LEU A 81 12.69 -14.53 -7.63
CA LEU A 81 12.53 -14.10 -9.00
C LEU A 81 12.90 -15.27 -9.90
N ARG A 82 11.88 -15.99 -10.39
CA ARG A 82 12.01 -16.78 -11.62
C ARG A 82 12.31 -15.78 -12.74
N ARG A 83 13.58 -15.70 -13.16
CA ARG A 83 13.97 -15.02 -14.41
C ARG A 83 13.20 -15.71 -15.54
N LEU A 84 12.27 -14.98 -16.16
CA LEU A 84 11.78 -15.28 -17.50
C LEU A 84 12.58 -14.42 -18.48
#